data_AF-A0A9D5BXS2-F1
#
_entry.id   AF-A0A9D5BXS2-F1
#
_cell.length_a   1.000
_cell.length_b   1.000
_cell.length_c   1.000
_cell.angle_alpha   90.00
_cell.angle_beta   90.00
_cell.angle_gamma   90.00
#
_symmetry.space_group_name_H-M   'P 1'
#
loop_
_entity.id
_entity.type
_entity.pdbx_description
1 polymer ?
#
loop_
_entity_poly.entity_id
_entity_poly.type
_entity_poly.pdbx_seq_one_letter_code
_entity_poly.pdbx_strand_id
1 'polypeptide(L)' 'MVGAVSALFLLDIKDRVLIWRDYRGDVTAVQAERFFTRLIEKKGDPESHDPMVYDKGLTYMFIQHNNVFLIPTWRT' A
#
# COMPACT_ATOMS: atom_id res chain seq x y z
N MET A 1 2.89 0.69 -20.27
CA MET A 1 3.13 -0.63 -19.66
C MET A 1 2.08 -0.79 -18.57
N VAL A 2 1.10 -1.69 -18.73
CA VAL A 2 0.09 -1.92 -17.69
C VAL A 2 0.82 -2.64 -16.55
N GLY A 3 1.17 -1.89 -15.50
CA GLY A 3 1.95 -2.42 -14.38
C GLY A 3 1.13 -3.47 -13.65
N ALA A 4 1.53 -4.73 -13.73
CA ALA A 4 0.98 -5.79 -12.89
C ALA A 4 1.34 -5.50 -11.43
N VAL A 5 0.44 -5.87 -10.51
CA VAL A 5 0.69 -5.76 -9.07
C VAL A 5 1.91 -6.60 -8.69
N SER A 6 2.89 -5.95 -8.07
CA SER A 6 4.10 -6.58 -7.55
C SER A 6 3.83 -7.27 -6.21
N ALA A 7 3.16 -6.58 -5.29
CA ALA A 7 2.73 -7.15 -4.02
C ALA A 7 1.36 -6.61 -3.59
N LEU A 8 0.64 -7.38 -2.80
CA LEU A 8 -0.68 -7.07 -2.27
C LEU A 8 -0.67 -7.23 -0.75
N PHE A 9 -1.16 -6.21 -0.06
CA PHE A 9 -1.35 -6.21 1.38
C PHE A 9 -2.83 -6.00 1.70
N LEU A 10 -3.32 -6.75 2.68
CA LEU A 10 -4.65 -6.60 3.25
C LEU A 10 -4.50 -6.34 4.74
N LEU A 11 -4.94 -5.16 5.20
CA LEU A 11 -4.76 -4.72 6.58
C LEU A 11 -6.09 -4.58 7.30
N ASP A 12 -6.04 -4.73 8.62
CA ASP A 12 -7.09 -4.35 9.55
C ASP A 12 -7.10 -2.81 9.77
N ILE A 13 -8.12 -2.27 10.44
CA ILE A 13 -8.20 -0.86 10.86
C ILE A 13 -7.08 -0.43 11.80
N LYS A 14 -6.40 -1.39 12.43
CA LYS A 14 -5.22 -1.20 13.29
C LYS A 14 -3.90 -1.37 12.55
N ASP A 15 -3.91 -1.33 11.21
CA ASP A 15 -2.76 -1.47 10.32
C ASP A 15 -1.99 -2.80 10.46
N ARG A 16 -2.64 -3.83 11.02
CA ARG A 16 -2.09 -5.17 11.11
C ARG A 16 -2.25 -5.89 9.77
N VAL A 17 -1.17 -6.50 9.28
CA VAL A 17 -1.21 -7.33 8.07
C VAL A 17 -2.05 -8.58 8.34
N LEU A 18 -3.20 -8.67 7.69
CA LEU A 18 -4.06 -9.85 7.69
C LEU A 18 -3.61 -10.83 6.61
N ILE A 19 -3.33 -10.31 5.41
CA ILE A 19 -2.84 -11.09 4.27
C ILE A 19 -1.74 -10.29 3.58
N TRP A 20 -0.67 -10.99 3.21
CA TRP A 20 0.35 -10.46 2.32
C TRP A 20 0.66 -11.49 1.24
N ARG A 21 0.71 -11.02 0.00
CA ARG A 21 1.22 -11.77 -1.14
C ARG A 21 2.20 -10.93 -1.94
N ASP A 22 3.41 -11.46 -2.08
CA ASP A 22 4.39 -10.96 -3.02
C ASP A 22 4.34 -11.84 -4.27
N TYR A 23 4.13 -11.21 -5.43
CA TYR A 23 4.01 -11.89 -6.72
C TYR A 23 5.31 -11.82 -7.54
N ARG A 24 6.20 -10.86 -7.25
CA ARG A 24 7.36 -10.56 -8.11
C ARG A 24 8.69 -10.55 -7.38
N GLY A 25 8.71 -10.48 -6.05
CA GLY A 25 9.95 -10.44 -5.27
C GLY A 25 10.73 -9.12 -5.40
N ASP A 26 10.11 -8.07 -5.95
CA ASP A 26 10.74 -6.78 -6.25
C ASP A 26 10.40 -5.68 -5.22
N VAL A 27 9.65 -6.05 -4.17
CA VAL A 27 9.29 -5.22 -3.02
C VAL A 27 9.99 -5.75 -1.76
N THR A 28 10.91 -4.97 -1.22
CA THR A 28 11.65 -5.32 0.01
C THR A 28 10.85 -5.02 1.27
N ALA A 29 11.19 -5.67 2.39
CA ALA A 29 10.56 -5.41 3.69
C ALA A 29 10.68 -3.93 4.12
N VAL A 30 11.82 -3.30 3.89
CA VAL A 30 12.05 -1.87 4.17
C VAL A 30 11.13 -0.96 3.36
N GLN A 31 10.83 -1.34 2.12
CA GLN A 31 9.88 -0.62 1.27
C GLN A 31 8.44 -0.80 1.77
N ALA A 32 8.09 -1.99 2.25
CA ALA A 32 6.79 -2.26 2.85
C ALA A 32 6.59 -1.47 4.18
N GLU A 33 7.61 -1.36 5.02
CA GLU A 33 7.55 -0.55 6.26
C GLU A 33 7.28 0.94 5.96
N ARG A 34 8.00 1.51 5.00
CA ARG A 34 7.80 2.90 4.58
C ARG A 34 6.39 3.14 4.03
N PHE A 35 5.87 2.15 3.31
CA PHE A 35 4.49 2.19 2.84
C PHE A 35 3.50 2.36 4.00
N PHE A 36 3.63 1.58 5.08
CA PHE A 36 2.72 1.68 6.23
C PHE A 36 2.82 3.04 6.91
N THR A 37 4.03 3.57 7.12
CA THR A 37 4.22 4.90 7.70
C THR A 37 3.50 5.97 6.89
N ARG A 38 3.68 5.96 5.55
CA ARG A 38 3.03 6.93 4.66
C ARG A 38 1.51 6.77 4.62
N LEU A 39 0.99 5.54 4.72
CA LEU A 39 -0.44 5.28 4.80
C LEU A 39 -1.04 5.90 6.06
N ILE A 40 -0.37 5.75 7.21
CA ILE A 40 -0.81 6.33 8.49
C ILE A 40 -0.80 7.86 8.43
N GLU A 41 0.25 8.46 7.87
CA GLU A 41 0.33 9.92 7.65
C GLU A 41 -0.83 10.41 6.78
N LYS A 42 -1.12 9.72 5.67
CA LYS A 42 -2.24 10.04 4.76
C LYS A 42 -3.61 9.86 5.38
N LYS A 43 -3.82 8.82 6.19
CA LYS A 43 -5.09 8.58 6.92
C LYS A 43 -5.41 9.70 7.91
N GLY A 44 -4.41 10.39 8.43
CA GLY A 44 -4.58 11.50 9.37
C GLY A 44 -5.08 12.80 8.73
N ASP A 45 -5.05 12.90 7.40
CA ASP A 45 -5.46 14.10 6.66
C ASP A 45 -6.80 13.86 5.93
N PRO A 46 -7.92 14.35 6.48
CA PRO A 46 -9.26 14.13 5.93
C PRO A 46 -9.49 14.78 4.56
N GLU A 47 -8.64 15.72 4.12
CA GLU A 47 -8.72 16.31 2.77
C GLU A 47 -7.89 15.54 1.73
N SER A 48 -7.02 14.62 2.18
CA SER A 48 -6.11 13.87 1.30
C SER A 48 -6.79 12.63 0.71
N HIS A 49 -7.77 12.85 -0.16
CA HIS A 49 -8.49 11.78 -0.86
C HIS A 49 -7.68 11.09 -1.98
N ASP A 50 -6.42 11.43 -2.19
CA ASP A 50 -5.63 10.85 -3.28
C ASP A 50 -5.21 9.42 -2.91
N PRO A 51 -5.82 8.39 -3.54
CA PRO A 51 -5.65 7.00 -3.14
C PRO A 51 -4.29 6.45 -3.57
N MET A 52 -3.53 7.20 -4.37
CA MET A 52 -2.26 6.80 -4.94
C MET A 52 -1.13 7.61 -4.31
N VAL A 53 -0.02 6.92 -4.00
CA VAL A 53 1.20 7.58 -3.52
C VAL A 53 2.40 6.95 -4.21
N TYR A 54 3.36 7.80 -4.52
CA TYR A 54 4.60 7.42 -5.17
C TYR A 54 5.78 7.70 -4.24
N ASP A 55 6.62 6.69 -4.02
CA ASP A 55 7.88 6.80 -3.28
C ASP A 55 8.99 6.02 -3.98
N LYS A 56 10.03 6.71 -4.44
CA LYS A 56 11.28 6.11 -4.95
C LYS A 56 11.08 4.98 -5.99
N GLY A 57 10.17 5.18 -6.95
CA GLY A 57 9.88 4.20 -8.01
C GLY A 57 8.82 3.17 -7.64
N LEU A 58 8.38 3.13 -6.37
CA LEU A 58 7.24 2.34 -5.93
C LEU A 58 5.98 3.19 -5.91
N THR A 59 4.98 2.71 -6.63
CA THR A 59 3.62 3.21 -6.54
C THR A 59 2.82 2.26 -5.68
N TYR A 60 2.02 2.82 -4.80
CA TYR A 60 1.03 2.06 -4.06
C TYR A 60 -0.27 2.82 -4.05
N MET A 61 -1.35 2.05 -3.98
CA MET A 61 -2.69 2.57 -3.88
C MET A 61 -3.35 1.94 -2.66
N PHE A 62 -4.29 2.62 -2.03
CA PHE A 62 -5.09 2.03 -0.97
C PHE A 62 -6.58 2.22 -1.23
N ILE A 63 -7.35 1.19 -0.92
CA ILE A 63 -8.81 1.22 -0.89
C ILE A 63 -9.23 0.78 0.50
N GLN A 64 -10.04 1.60 1.16
CA GLN A 64 -10.72 1.19 2.38
C GLN A 64 -12.07 0.61 2.02
N HIS A 65 -12.37 -0.59 2.53
CA HIS A 65 -13.70 -1.17 2.44
C HIS A 65 -14.08 -1.78 3.79
N ASN A 66 -15.13 -1.28 4.42
CA ASN A 66 -15.51 -1.62 5.79
C ASN A 66 -14.31 -1.45 6.75
N ASN A 67 -13.93 -2.55 7.41
CA ASN A 67 -12.86 -2.59 8.41
C ASN A 67 -11.53 -3.10 7.82
N VAL A 68 -11.38 -3.13 6.49
CA VAL A 68 -10.16 -3.61 5.84
C VAL A 68 -9.61 -2.60 4.83
N PHE A 69 -8.28 -2.60 4.72
CA PHE A 69 -7.55 -1.85 3.70
C PHE A 69 -6.94 -2.81 2.70
N LEU A 70 -7.23 -2.60 1.42
CA LEU A 70 -6.59 -3.30 0.31
C LEU A 70 -5.54 -2.39 -0.30
N ILE A 71 -4.30 -2.88 -0.37
CA ILE A 71 -3.17 -2.11 -0.89
C ILE A 71 -2.42 -2.93 -1.93
N PRO A 72 -2.67 -2.68 -3.23
CA PRO A 72 -1.77 -3.09 -4.29
C PRO A 72 -0.56 -2.15 -4.39
N THR A 73 0.60 -2.72 -4.65
CA THR A 73 1.82 -1.96 -4.97
C THR A 73 2.49 -2.52 -6.23
N TRP A 74 3.10 -1.63 -7.00
CA TRP A 74 3.83 -1.95 -8.21
C TRP A 74 4.98 -0.97 -8.40
N ARG A 75 6.04 -1.41 -9.08
CA ARG A 75 7.13 -0.54 -9.50
C ARG A 75 6.76 0.14 -10.82
N THR A 76 6.95 1.46 -10.89
CA THR A 76 6.70 2.27 -12.11
C THR A 76 8.02 2.77 -12.68
#